data_AF-A0ABD3X245-F1
#
_entry.id   AF-A0ABD3X245-F1
#
_cell.length_a   1.000
_cell.length_b   1.000
_cell.length_c   1.000
_cell.angle_alpha   90.00
_cell.angle_beta   90.00
_cell.angle_gamma   90.00
#
_symmetry.space_group_name_H-M   'P 1'
#
loop_
_entity.id
_entity.type
_entity.pdbx_description
1 polymer ?
#
loop_
_entity_poly.entity_id
_entity_poly.type
_entity_poly.pdbx_seq_one_letter_code
_entity_poly.pdbx_strand_id
1 'polypeptide(L)'
;MVVLWDYQSRKFQQRTSIPGEVLDPDVQQVEDAIWELKTKLNASLARHRIKAAAPSLEFLLSDKVRSIEEISSRLPVYVWVNQLKTSAADVIEYFKDSNYRLVNYDDELSERTFYVDCHCSDVFVFPAECREAVQDSDLLLGGHIVMQDKSSCLAPHSVKYLIGDEDDVIHVNAGSGVTTAHISSLMHKSSGQIWAFGANMEGSGHAQKQLEKLSVKNVKLMSESFLDIELDDARFKNCKVVLVTADCSKSGISNPVDFIVNEGEDMKILKDLSIGETDLTRQGALVAQHGALLRHALRLQKVQAVVYMTRSVYQAENENVVTKAIEYVNMIQQRKYPFRVVPPVLPFSGEDIDRSIGITGKYIKFQPSEKNSGCFVAVITREPEDVKETAKDILARAASKGLLGGKKSKELKDTVHSDGSLLMNGDASESQSDKKLLRKRSRKSPRRIHSLVPPIPSYHKPTGTSVVKAQISSDSHKQLDHEAKSVPTMITSRPRFKILASVPKVDKKVRVAEHEKVVKHPLPFR
;
A
#
# COMPACT_ATOMS: atom_id res chain seq x y z
N MET A 1 -15.19 -18.40 -8.55
CA MET A 1 -16.25 -17.34 -8.51
C MET A 1 -16.51 -16.72 -9.87
N VAL A 2 -15.48 -16.39 -10.66
CA VAL A 2 -15.63 -15.81 -12.01
C VAL A 2 -16.55 -16.64 -12.92
N VAL A 3 -16.39 -17.97 -12.93
CA VAL A 3 -17.23 -18.88 -13.73
C VAL A 3 -18.71 -18.79 -13.32
N LEU A 4 -19.02 -18.76 -12.02
CA LEU A 4 -20.41 -18.68 -11.55
C LEU A 4 -21.06 -17.33 -11.88
N TRP A 5 -20.30 -16.24 -11.77
CA TRP A 5 -20.75 -14.90 -12.13
C TRP A 5 -21.06 -14.80 -13.63
N ASP A 6 -20.14 -15.23 -14.49
CA ASP A 6 -20.35 -15.30 -15.93
C ASP A 6 -21.61 -16.12 -16.25
N TYR A 7 -21.74 -17.29 -15.64
CA TYR A 7 -22.88 -18.18 -15.83
C TYR A 7 -24.20 -17.55 -15.40
N GLN A 8 -24.23 -16.82 -14.29
CA GLN A 8 -25.39 -16.03 -13.86
C GLN A 8 -25.69 -14.87 -14.82
N SER A 9 -24.67 -14.14 -15.29
CA SER A 9 -24.83 -13.01 -16.19
C SER A 9 -25.46 -13.43 -17.52
N ARG A 10 -25.16 -14.65 -17.97
CA ARG A 10 -25.76 -15.31 -19.14
C ARG A 10 -27.06 -16.05 -18.81
N LYS A 11 -27.68 -15.77 -17.66
CA LYS A 11 -28.94 -16.38 -17.19
C LYS A 11 -28.91 -17.92 -17.19
N PHE A 12 -27.79 -18.49 -16.74
CA PHE A 12 -27.56 -19.94 -16.69
C PHE A 12 -27.61 -20.65 -18.06
N GLN A 13 -27.30 -19.91 -19.13
CA GLN A 13 -27.11 -20.49 -20.47
C GLN A 13 -25.73 -21.11 -20.59
N GLN A 14 -25.53 -22.00 -21.56
CA GLN A 14 -24.22 -22.61 -21.79
C GLN A 14 -23.31 -21.58 -22.44
N ARG A 15 -22.04 -21.59 -22.06
CA ARG A 15 -21.07 -20.70 -22.68
C ARG A 15 -20.85 -21.12 -24.14
N THR A 16 -20.66 -20.15 -25.01
CA THR A 16 -20.21 -20.40 -26.37
C THR A 16 -18.72 -20.06 -26.43
N SER A 17 -17.89 -21.05 -26.78
CA SER A 17 -16.44 -20.85 -26.92
C SER A 17 -16.15 -19.83 -28.02
N ILE A 18 -15.17 -18.97 -27.79
CA ILE A 18 -14.72 -17.99 -28.79
C ILE A 18 -13.87 -18.74 -29.84
N PRO A 19 -13.93 -18.38 -31.14
CA PRO A 19 -13.06 -19.01 -32.13
C PRO A 19 -11.57 -18.89 -31.77
N GLY A 20 -10.86 -20.02 -31.70
CA GLY A 20 -9.44 -20.07 -31.33
C GLY A 20 -9.17 -20.12 -29.83
N GLU A 21 -10.22 -20.17 -29.00
CA GLU A 21 -10.08 -20.28 -27.56
C GLU A 21 -9.61 -21.67 -27.13
N VAL A 22 -8.55 -21.70 -26.32
CA VAL A 22 -8.11 -22.89 -25.61
C VAL A 22 -8.56 -22.75 -24.17
N LEU A 23 -9.51 -23.58 -23.76
CA LEU A 23 -9.99 -23.62 -22.39
C LEU A 23 -9.06 -24.46 -21.53
N ASP A 24 -8.71 -23.92 -20.37
CA ASP A 24 -8.00 -24.66 -19.34
C ASP A 24 -8.87 -25.88 -18.92
N PRO A 25 -8.31 -27.11 -18.89
CA PRO A 25 -9.06 -28.31 -18.52
C PRO A 25 -9.75 -28.23 -17.16
N ASP A 26 -9.12 -27.57 -16.18
CA ASP A 26 -9.68 -27.39 -14.84
C ASP A 26 -10.89 -26.43 -14.90
N VAL A 27 -10.79 -25.38 -15.73
CA VAL A 27 -11.91 -24.45 -15.97
C VAL A 27 -13.06 -25.17 -16.65
N GLN A 28 -12.79 -26.00 -17.66
CA GLN A 28 -13.82 -26.79 -18.35
C GLN A 28 -14.53 -27.74 -17.39
N GLN A 29 -13.77 -28.45 -16.54
CA GLN A 29 -14.35 -29.35 -15.55
C GLN A 29 -15.29 -28.61 -14.58
N VAL A 30 -14.90 -27.40 -14.15
CA VAL A 30 -15.74 -26.55 -13.29
C VAL A 30 -16.98 -26.05 -14.04
N GLU A 31 -16.85 -25.63 -15.30
CA GLU A 31 -17.97 -25.21 -16.15
C GLU A 31 -19.00 -26.35 -16.31
N ASP A 32 -18.54 -27.57 -16.59
CA ASP A 32 -19.39 -28.75 -16.76
C ASP A 32 -20.12 -29.10 -15.45
N ALA A 33 -19.42 -29.11 -14.33
CA ALA A 33 -20.01 -29.36 -13.02
C ALA A 33 -21.08 -28.31 -12.64
N ILE A 34 -20.83 -27.03 -12.93
CA ILE A 34 -21.82 -25.96 -12.74
C ILE A 34 -23.02 -26.18 -13.68
N TRP A 35 -22.78 -26.59 -14.92
CA TRP A 35 -23.83 -26.85 -15.91
C TRP A 35 -24.76 -27.98 -15.49
N GLU A 36 -24.22 -29.09 -14.98
CA GLU A 36 -25.00 -30.20 -14.43
C GLU A 36 -25.87 -29.76 -13.22
N LEU A 37 -25.35 -28.86 -12.40
CA LEU A 37 -26.04 -28.37 -11.20
C LEU A 37 -26.93 -27.16 -11.42
N LYS A 38 -26.99 -26.59 -12.63
CA LYS A 38 -27.59 -25.28 -12.92
C LYS A 38 -28.99 -25.09 -12.34
N THR A 39 -29.85 -26.10 -12.44
CA THR A 39 -31.25 -26.02 -11.97
C THR A 39 -31.30 -25.94 -10.45
N LYS A 40 -30.52 -26.78 -9.76
CA LYS A 40 -30.43 -26.79 -8.29
C LYS A 40 -29.80 -25.49 -7.78
N LEU A 41 -28.77 -25.01 -8.46
CA LEU A 41 -28.04 -23.79 -8.12
C LEU A 41 -28.92 -22.55 -8.29
N ASN A 42 -29.57 -22.39 -9.44
CA ASN A 42 -30.50 -21.30 -9.70
C ASN A 42 -31.66 -21.30 -8.70
N ALA A 43 -32.26 -22.47 -8.42
CA ALA A 43 -33.29 -22.59 -7.39
C ALA A 43 -32.78 -22.22 -5.99
N SER A 44 -31.55 -22.59 -5.63
CA SER A 44 -30.96 -22.25 -4.33
C SER A 44 -30.71 -20.75 -4.19
N LEU A 45 -30.15 -20.11 -5.22
CA LEU A 45 -29.92 -18.66 -5.27
C LEU A 45 -31.23 -17.88 -5.21
N ALA A 46 -32.25 -18.31 -5.98
CA ALA A 46 -33.57 -17.70 -5.95
C ALA A 46 -34.22 -17.80 -4.56
N ARG A 47 -34.14 -18.97 -3.90
CA ARG A 47 -34.64 -19.16 -2.53
C ARG A 47 -33.90 -18.27 -1.53
N HIS A 48 -32.57 -18.17 -1.60
CA HIS A 48 -31.80 -17.29 -0.73
C HIS A 48 -32.16 -15.82 -0.95
N ARG A 49 -32.27 -15.38 -2.20
CA ARG A 49 -32.68 -14.02 -2.55
C ARG A 49 -34.07 -13.67 -1.99
N ILE A 50 -35.06 -14.57 -2.15
CA ILE A 50 -36.41 -14.39 -1.62
C ILE A 50 -36.39 -14.35 -0.08
N LYS A 51 -35.66 -15.28 0.56
CA LYS A 51 -35.52 -15.34 2.02
C LYS A 51 -34.92 -14.05 2.59
N ALA A 52 -33.96 -13.46 1.87
CA ALA A 52 -33.33 -12.20 2.24
C ALA A 52 -34.10 -10.95 1.79
N ALA A 53 -35.26 -11.11 1.13
CA ALA A 53 -36.02 -10.02 0.50
C ALA A 53 -35.16 -9.12 -0.42
N ALA A 54 -34.13 -9.69 -1.05
CA ALA A 54 -33.17 -8.95 -1.85
C ALA A 54 -33.70 -8.71 -3.29
N PRO A 55 -33.73 -7.46 -3.80
CA PRO A 55 -34.25 -7.16 -5.14
C PRO A 55 -33.38 -7.74 -6.27
N SER A 56 -32.08 -7.85 -6.09
CA SER A 56 -31.12 -8.51 -6.99
C SER A 56 -30.04 -9.23 -6.18
N LEU A 57 -29.12 -9.94 -6.83
CA LEU A 57 -28.12 -10.74 -6.11
C LEU A 57 -27.14 -9.87 -5.30
N GLU A 58 -26.78 -8.69 -5.82
CA GLU A 58 -25.90 -7.74 -5.13
C GLU A 58 -26.46 -7.35 -3.75
N PHE A 59 -27.79 -7.24 -3.59
CA PHE A 59 -28.44 -6.92 -2.32
C PHE A 59 -28.47 -8.10 -1.32
N LEU A 60 -27.85 -9.24 -1.64
CA LEU A 60 -27.49 -10.22 -0.61
C LEU A 60 -26.33 -9.74 0.27
N LEU A 61 -25.50 -8.83 -0.24
CA LEU A 61 -24.45 -8.17 0.54
C LEU A 61 -25.06 -6.99 1.30
N SER A 62 -24.52 -6.69 2.49
CA SER A 62 -24.93 -5.52 3.26
C SER A 62 -24.62 -4.21 2.53
N ASP A 63 -25.36 -3.13 2.85
CA ASP A 63 -25.17 -1.81 2.23
C ASP A 63 -23.73 -1.32 2.35
N LYS A 64 -23.09 -1.58 3.50
CA LYS A 64 -21.69 -1.27 3.75
C LYS A 64 -20.76 -1.98 2.77
N VAL A 65 -20.96 -3.28 2.52
CA VAL A 65 -20.12 -4.05 1.59
C VAL A 65 -20.32 -3.55 0.16
N ARG A 66 -21.55 -3.28 -0.26
CA ARG A 66 -21.83 -2.74 -1.60
C ARG A 66 -21.18 -1.37 -1.82
N SER A 67 -21.24 -0.49 -0.82
CA SER A 67 -20.57 0.83 -0.91
C SER A 67 -19.05 0.71 -1.02
N ILE A 68 -18.44 -0.26 -0.34
CA ILE A 68 -17.01 -0.52 -0.43
C ILE A 68 -16.68 -1.07 -1.82
N GLU A 69 -17.45 -2.01 -2.36
CA GLU A 69 -17.25 -2.56 -3.70
C GLU A 69 -17.28 -1.48 -4.80
N GLU A 70 -18.22 -0.54 -4.70
CA GLU A 70 -18.31 0.61 -5.62
C GLU A 70 -17.07 1.50 -5.55
N ILE A 71 -16.57 1.77 -4.34
CA ILE A 71 -15.31 2.51 -4.12
C ILE A 71 -14.12 1.72 -4.70
N SER A 72 -14.09 0.41 -4.49
CA SER A 72 -12.97 -0.45 -4.86
C SER A 72 -12.75 -0.56 -6.36
N SER A 73 -13.81 -0.44 -7.16
CA SER A 73 -13.72 -0.38 -8.61
C SER A 73 -12.96 0.86 -9.12
N ARG A 74 -12.89 1.91 -8.31
CA ARG A 74 -12.24 3.20 -8.62
C ARG A 74 -10.88 3.37 -7.94
N LEU A 75 -10.43 2.39 -7.17
CA LEU A 75 -9.14 2.47 -6.49
C LEU A 75 -8.00 2.55 -7.51
N PRO A 76 -7.05 3.48 -7.28
CA PRO A 76 -5.82 3.53 -8.06
C PRO A 76 -5.06 2.22 -8.03
N VAL A 77 -4.29 1.99 -9.08
CA VAL A 77 -3.37 0.87 -9.18
C VAL A 77 -2.04 1.29 -8.60
N TYR A 78 -1.62 0.58 -7.56
CA TYR A 78 -0.33 0.79 -6.91
C TYR A 78 0.65 -0.28 -7.36
N VAL A 79 1.85 0.14 -7.76
CA VAL A 79 2.97 -0.76 -8.05
C VAL A 79 4.22 -0.28 -7.36
N TRP A 80 5.00 -1.17 -6.75
CA TRP A 80 6.36 -0.84 -6.34
C TRP A 80 7.39 -1.35 -7.35
N VAL A 81 8.48 -0.61 -7.47
CA VAL A 81 9.60 -0.93 -8.36
C VAL A 81 10.55 -1.91 -7.68
N ASN A 82 10.81 -3.03 -8.32
CA ASN A 82 11.76 -4.03 -7.84
C ASN A 82 13.20 -3.58 -8.15
N GLN A 83 13.83 -2.94 -7.18
CA GLN A 83 15.20 -2.39 -7.26
C GLN A 83 16.27 -3.49 -7.45
N LEU A 84 15.92 -4.77 -7.26
CA LEU A 84 16.81 -5.90 -7.55
C LEU A 84 16.93 -6.18 -9.06
N LYS A 85 16.00 -5.67 -9.87
CA LYS A 85 15.91 -5.98 -11.31
C LYS A 85 15.91 -4.74 -12.19
N THR A 86 15.41 -3.60 -11.71
CA THR A 86 15.31 -2.37 -12.49
C THR A 86 15.43 -1.14 -11.58
N SER A 87 15.59 0.05 -12.15
CA SER A 87 15.54 1.30 -11.40
C SER A 87 14.20 2.03 -11.60
N ALA A 88 13.84 2.90 -10.65
CA ALA A 88 12.66 3.76 -10.80
C ALA A 88 12.73 4.65 -12.06
N ALA A 89 13.93 5.08 -12.44
CA ALA A 89 14.14 5.87 -13.66
C ALA A 89 13.81 5.06 -14.91
N ASP A 90 14.26 3.81 -15.00
CA ASP A 90 13.99 2.95 -16.15
C ASP A 90 12.51 2.62 -16.29
N VAL A 91 11.81 2.40 -15.16
CA VAL A 91 10.35 2.20 -15.16
C VAL A 91 9.62 3.45 -15.63
N ILE A 92 10.05 4.65 -15.21
CA ILE A 92 9.47 5.91 -15.69
C ILE A 92 9.63 6.04 -17.20
N GLU A 93 10.83 5.78 -17.73
CA GLU A 93 11.07 5.87 -19.17
C GLU A 93 10.27 4.83 -19.96
N TYR A 94 10.17 3.58 -19.48
CA TYR A 94 9.32 2.55 -20.08
C TYR A 94 7.86 3.01 -20.25
N PHE A 95 7.28 3.59 -19.20
CA PHE A 95 5.90 4.06 -19.27
C PHE A 95 5.78 5.30 -20.16
N LYS A 96 6.77 6.20 -20.18
CA LYS A 96 6.79 7.34 -21.13
C LYS A 96 6.82 6.88 -22.59
N ASP A 97 7.66 5.90 -22.92
CA ASP A 97 7.74 5.29 -24.25
C ASP A 97 6.41 4.63 -24.64
N SER A 98 5.64 4.18 -23.64
CA SER A 98 4.28 3.65 -23.78
C SER A 98 3.18 4.74 -23.79
N ASN A 99 3.56 6.01 -24.02
CA ASN A 99 2.69 7.20 -24.04
C ASN A 99 2.02 7.53 -22.69
N TYR A 100 2.61 7.15 -21.57
CA TYR A 100 2.19 7.64 -20.26
C TYR A 100 2.92 8.93 -19.89
N ARG A 101 2.26 9.78 -19.11
CA ARG A 101 2.85 11.02 -18.60
C ARG A 101 3.02 10.97 -17.09
N LEU A 102 4.24 11.21 -16.63
CA LEU A 102 4.53 11.45 -15.21
C LEU A 102 3.97 12.82 -14.80
N VAL A 103 3.13 12.85 -13.77
CA VAL A 103 2.52 14.05 -13.18
C VAL A 103 2.90 14.19 -11.70
N ASN A 104 2.56 15.31 -11.05
CA ASN A 104 2.78 15.47 -9.62
C ASN A 104 1.70 14.72 -8.82
N TYR A 105 2.01 14.41 -7.56
CA TYR A 105 1.06 13.75 -6.65
C TYR A 105 -0.25 14.53 -6.44
N ASP A 106 -0.19 15.87 -6.44
CA ASP A 106 -1.36 16.73 -6.26
C ASP A 106 -2.19 16.91 -7.54
N ASP A 107 -1.68 16.46 -8.68
CA ASP A 107 -2.39 16.52 -9.95
C ASP A 107 -3.46 15.42 -10.02
N GLU A 108 -4.60 15.73 -10.65
CA GLU A 108 -5.65 14.73 -10.86
C GLU A 108 -5.16 13.64 -11.83
N LEU A 109 -5.25 12.38 -11.38
CA LEU A 109 -4.98 11.23 -12.23
C LEU A 109 -6.02 11.17 -13.35
N SER A 110 -5.54 11.25 -14.57
CA SER A 110 -6.30 11.11 -15.81
C SER A 110 -5.75 9.97 -16.65
N GLU A 111 -6.43 9.63 -17.75
CA GLU A 111 -6.00 8.54 -18.63
C GLU A 111 -4.52 8.65 -19.01
N ARG A 112 -3.77 7.53 -18.90
CA ARG A 112 -2.34 7.44 -19.21
C ARG A 112 -1.46 8.44 -18.43
N THR A 113 -1.86 8.79 -17.21
CA THR A 113 -0.98 9.51 -16.28
C THR A 113 -0.58 8.61 -15.12
N PHE A 114 0.52 8.93 -14.47
CA PHE A 114 0.94 8.29 -13.22
C PHE A 114 1.83 9.23 -12.42
N TYR A 115 1.96 8.99 -11.12
CA TYR A 115 2.87 9.73 -10.26
C TYR A 115 3.63 8.79 -9.32
N VAL A 116 4.68 9.32 -8.66
CA VAL A 116 5.40 8.64 -7.58
C VAL A 116 4.76 8.99 -6.25
N ASP A 117 4.46 7.98 -5.42
CA ASP A 117 3.81 8.16 -4.14
C ASP A 117 4.64 9.05 -3.19
N CYS A 118 3.97 9.95 -2.47
CA CYS A 118 4.62 10.90 -1.58
C CYS A 118 5.29 10.26 -0.34
N HIS A 119 4.79 9.11 0.13
CA HIS A 119 5.34 8.42 1.31
C HIS A 119 6.30 7.29 0.93
N CYS A 120 6.10 6.71 -0.25
CA CYS A 120 6.80 5.51 -0.72
C CYS A 120 7.53 5.78 -2.04
N SER A 121 8.83 6.06 -1.95
CA SER A 121 9.65 6.57 -3.08
C SER A 121 9.84 5.62 -4.27
N ASP A 122 9.56 4.32 -4.13
CA ASP A 122 9.58 3.34 -5.22
C ASP A 122 8.17 2.88 -5.63
N VAL A 123 7.12 3.52 -5.12
CA VAL A 123 5.72 3.18 -5.44
C VAL A 123 5.17 4.17 -6.46
N PHE A 124 4.67 3.66 -7.58
CA PHE A 124 3.98 4.43 -8.60
C PHE A 124 2.48 4.18 -8.54
N VAL A 125 1.71 5.21 -8.86
CA VAL A 125 0.25 5.21 -8.76
C VAL A 125 -0.35 5.55 -10.11
N PHE A 126 -1.21 4.66 -10.60
CA PHE A 126 -1.92 4.78 -11.87
C PHE A 126 -3.43 4.87 -11.63
N PRO A 127 -4.20 5.50 -12.54
CA PRO A 127 -5.65 5.44 -12.54
C PRO A 127 -6.18 4.00 -12.57
N ALA A 128 -7.38 3.77 -12.05
CA ALA A 128 -8.01 2.44 -12.00
C ALA A 128 -8.15 1.82 -13.41
N GLU A 129 -8.38 2.64 -14.42
CA GLU A 129 -8.55 2.27 -15.83
C GLU A 129 -7.26 1.68 -16.44
N CYS A 130 -6.10 1.96 -15.85
CA CYS A 130 -4.81 1.44 -16.32
C CYS A 130 -4.51 0.03 -15.80
N ARG A 131 -5.38 -0.57 -14.97
CA ARG A 131 -5.14 -1.85 -14.30
C ARG A 131 -4.77 -2.98 -15.25
N GLU A 132 -5.59 -3.20 -16.28
CA GLU A 132 -5.36 -4.27 -17.27
C GLU A 132 -4.03 -4.04 -18.00
N ALA A 133 -3.77 -2.81 -18.46
CA ALA A 133 -2.52 -2.47 -19.14
C ALA A 133 -1.27 -2.66 -18.25
N VAL A 134 -1.37 -2.37 -16.95
CA VAL A 134 -0.28 -2.64 -15.99
C VAL A 134 -0.14 -4.14 -15.73
N GLN A 135 -1.25 -4.87 -15.63
CA GLN A 135 -1.29 -6.32 -15.45
C GLN A 135 -0.61 -7.08 -16.59
N ASP A 136 -0.83 -6.62 -17.81
CA ASP A 136 -0.29 -7.25 -19.02
C ASP A 136 1.11 -6.74 -19.39
N SER A 137 1.67 -5.79 -18.63
CA SER A 137 2.98 -5.22 -18.94
C SER A 137 4.11 -6.23 -18.76
N ASP A 138 5.10 -6.18 -19.65
CA ASP A 138 6.32 -6.99 -19.56
C ASP A 138 7.07 -6.73 -18.24
N LEU A 139 6.96 -5.51 -17.69
CA LEU A 139 7.52 -5.17 -16.39
C LEU A 139 6.89 -5.99 -15.25
N LEU A 140 5.56 -6.12 -15.21
CA LEU A 140 4.88 -6.89 -14.16
C LEU A 140 5.10 -8.39 -14.34
N LEU A 141 4.92 -8.89 -15.56
CA LEU A 141 5.12 -10.32 -15.88
C LEU A 141 6.55 -10.76 -15.58
N GLY A 142 7.52 -9.91 -15.93
CA GLY A 142 8.93 -10.08 -15.62
C GLY A 142 9.31 -9.80 -14.17
N GLY A 143 8.41 -9.33 -13.30
CA GLY A 143 8.69 -9.05 -11.89
C GLY A 143 9.62 -7.84 -11.64
N HIS A 144 9.73 -6.93 -12.60
CA HIS A 144 10.44 -5.65 -12.49
C HIS A 144 9.62 -4.62 -11.70
N ILE A 145 8.30 -4.73 -11.75
CA ILE A 145 7.36 -4.04 -10.86
C ILE A 145 6.45 -5.09 -10.22
N VAL A 146 5.81 -4.73 -9.11
CA VAL A 146 4.85 -5.60 -8.41
C VAL A 146 3.64 -4.78 -8.00
N MET A 147 2.45 -5.24 -8.36
CA MET A 147 1.20 -4.64 -7.90
C MET A 147 0.98 -4.97 -6.42
N GLN A 148 0.84 -3.95 -5.58
CA GLN A 148 0.58 -4.10 -4.16
C GLN A 148 -0.02 -2.81 -3.62
N ASP A 149 -1.07 -2.89 -2.80
CA ASP A 149 -1.75 -1.71 -2.25
C ASP A 149 -0.78 -0.85 -1.42
N LYS A 150 -0.97 0.47 -1.45
CA LYS A 150 -0.16 1.42 -0.66
C LYS A 150 -0.09 1.06 0.82
N SER A 151 -1.20 0.58 1.39
CA SER A 151 -1.29 0.13 2.78
C SER A 151 -0.24 -0.91 3.15
N SER A 152 0.11 -1.80 2.21
CA SER A 152 1.11 -2.84 2.40
C SER A 152 2.55 -2.34 2.19
N CYS A 153 2.73 -1.18 1.56
CA CYS A 153 4.04 -0.59 1.25
C CYS A 153 4.59 0.31 2.39
N LEU A 154 3.70 0.91 3.20
CA LEU A 154 4.11 1.87 4.26
C LEU A 154 5.03 1.24 5.31
N ALA A 155 4.80 -0.02 5.68
CA ALA A 155 5.58 -0.71 6.69
C ALA A 155 6.99 -1.10 6.20
N PRO A 156 7.18 -1.69 4.99
CA PRO A 156 8.50 -1.84 4.37
C PRO A 156 9.31 -0.54 4.31
N HIS A 157 8.69 0.58 3.92
CA HIS A 157 9.38 1.87 3.95
C HIS A 157 9.75 2.30 5.37
N SER A 158 8.89 2.07 6.35
CA SER A 158 9.21 2.36 7.75
C SER A 158 10.43 1.57 8.22
N VAL A 159 10.53 0.28 7.85
CA VAL A 159 11.71 -0.56 8.10
C VAL A 159 12.95 0.02 7.43
N LYS A 160 12.88 0.39 6.14
CA LYS A 160 13.99 0.98 5.38
C LYS A 160 14.61 2.18 6.09
N TYR A 161 13.81 3.04 6.73
CA TYR A 161 14.35 4.21 7.44
C TYR A 161 14.99 3.86 8.79
N LEU A 162 14.61 2.74 9.40
CA LEU A 162 15.08 2.31 10.72
C LEU A 162 16.37 1.47 10.69
N ILE A 163 16.66 0.79 9.59
CA ILE A 163 17.86 -0.05 9.44
C ILE A 163 19.09 0.71 8.92
N GLY A 164 20.29 0.25 9.30
CA GLY A 164 21.57 0.57 8.66
C GLY A 164 21.95 -0.44 7.57
N ASP A 165 23.13 -0.26 6.98
CA ASP A 165 23.57 -1.00 5.78
C ASP A 165 23.88 -2.48 6.06
N GLU A 166 24.18 -2.84 7.31
CA GLU A 166 24.55 -4.20 7.74
C GLU A 166 23.53 -4.82 8.71
N ASP A 167 22.40 -4.14 8.93
CA ASP A 167 21.41 -4.58 9.92
C ASP A 167 20.48 -5.64 9.32
N ASP A 168 20.25 -6.71 10.09
CA ASP A 168 19.27 -7.73 9.73
C ASP A 168 17.84 -7.29 10.15
N VAL A 169 16.86 -7.84 9.44
CA VAL A 169 15.42 -7.62 9.70
C VAL A 169 14.76 -8.95 10.00
N ILE A 170 13.88 -8.97 11.00
CA ILE A 170 12.92 -10.07 11.17
C ILE A 170 11.57 -9.63 10.59
N HIS A 171 10.97 -10.44 9.74
CA HIS A 171 9.60 -10.23 9.27
C HIS A 171 8.70 -11.35 9.78
N VAL A 172 7.71 -11.01 10.60
CA VAL A 172 6.79 -11.93 11.24
C VAL A 172 5.45 -11.91 10.51
N ASN A 173 4.91 -13.10 10.22
CA ASN A 173 3.71 -13.34 9.40
C ASN A 173 3.90 -12.90 7.94
N ALA A 174 4.98 -13.38 7.33
CA ALA A 174 5.38 -13.02 5.98
C ALA A 174 4.42 -13.46 4.86
N GLY A 175 3.50 -14.39 5.12
CA GLY A 175 2.46 -14.81 4.18
C GLY A 175 3.02 -15.25 2.83
N SER A 176 2.51 -14.70 1.73
CA SER A 176 2.98 -14.95 0.36
C SER A 176 4.41 -14.48 0.07
N GLY A 177 5.05 -13.76 1.00
CA GLY A 177 6.40 -13.22 0.84
C GLY A 177 6.49 -11.93 0.02
N VAL A 178 5.38 -11.38 -0.50
CA VAL A 178 5.40 -10.15 -1.31
C VAL A 178 5.93 -8.94 -0.51
N THR A 179 5.41 -8.72 0.70
CA THR A 179 5.92 -7.65 1.58
C THR A 179 7.38 -7.89 1.98
N THR A 180 7.79 -9.15 2.17
CA THR A 180 9.20 -9.51 2.42
C THR A 180 10.09 -9.15 1.22
N ALA A 181 9.62 -9.42 0.01
CA ALA A 181 10.31 -9.07 -1.23
C ALA A 181 10.43 -7.55 -1.37
N HIS A 182 9.41 -6.78 -0.97
CA HIS A 182 9.50 -5.32 -0.97
C HIS A 182 10.58 -4.82 -0.01
N ILE A 183 10.67 -5.37 1.21
CA ILE A 183 11.77 -5.06 2.14
C ILE A 183 13.13 -5.38 1.50
N SER A 184 13.26 -6.54 0.85
CA SER A 184 14.49 -6.95 0.15
C SER A 184 14.87 -5.97 -0.97
N SER A 185 13.89 -5.54 -1.79
CA SER A 185 14.06 -4.52 -2.83
C SER A 185 14.56 -3.20 -2.23
N LEU A 186 13.96 -2.74 -1.14
CA LEU A 186 14.40 -1.53 -0.44
C LEU A 186 15.80 -1.66 0.19
N MET A 187 16.22 -2.90 0.49
CA MET A 187 17.53 -3.29 1.01
C MET A 187 18.56 -3.67 -0.08
N HIS A 188 18.31 -3.45 -1.38
CA HIS A 188 19.19 -3.93 -2.46
C HIS A 188 20.67 -3.46 -2.38
N LYS A 189 20.98 -2.40 -1.61
CA LYS A 189 22.35 -1.90 -1.37
C LYS A 189 22.95 -2.34 -0.03
N SER A 190 22.16 -2.99 0.81
CA SER A 190 22.54 -3.48 2.13
C SER A 190 23.10 -4.89 2.04
N SER A 191 24.02 -5.24 2.91
CA SER A 191 24.51 -6.62 3.09
C SER A 191 23.62 -7.45 4.03
N GLY A 192 22.68 -6.78 4.71
CA GLY A 192 21.80 -7.37 5.73
C GLY A 192 20.83 -8.39 5.16
N GLN A 193 20.37 -9.28 6.04
CA GLN A 193 19.47 -10.38 5.71
C GLN A 193 18.10 -10.21 6.35
N ILE A 194 17.10 -10.85 5.75
CA ILE A 194 15.72 -10.86 6.24
C ILE A 194 15.37 -12.28 6.70
N TRP A 195 14.99 -12.41 7.96
CA TRP A 195 14.51 -13.64 8.58
C TRP A 195 12.98 -13.62 8.58
N ALA A 196 12.36 -14.40 7.71
CA ALA A 196 10.91 -14.35 7.46
C ALA A 196 10.19 -15.54 8.09
N PHE A 197 9.30 -15.28 9.04
CA PHE A 197 8.49 -16.27 9.75
C PHE A 197 7.06 -16.30 9.21
N GLY A 198 6.41 -17.47 9.25
CA GLY A 198 4.99 -17.61 8.89
C GLY A 198 4.71 -17.48 7.39
N ALA A 199 5.69 -17.73 6.52
CA ALA A 199 5.52 -17.72 5.06
C ALA A 199 4.97 -19.04 4.49
N ASN A 200 5.14 -20.15 5.23
CA ASN A 200 4.94 -21.51 4.71
C ASN A 200 3.90 -22.32 5.51
N MET A 201 2.83 -21.68 6.02
CA MET A 201 1.83 -22.37 6.84
C MET A 201 1.13 -23.54 6.12
N GLU A 202 1.17 -23.61 4.79
CA GLU A 202 0.51 -24.67 4.00
C GLU A 202 1.45 -25.54 3.15
N GLY A 203 2.78 -25.42 3.31
CA GLY A 203 3.74 -26.29 2.60
C GLY A 203 3.76 -26.16 1.06
N SER A 204 3.02 -25.21 0.49
CA SER A 204 2.84 -25.02 -0.96
C SER A 204 4.07 -24.46 -1.69
N GLY A 205 5.07 -23.98 -0.94
CA GLY A 205 6.25 -23.31 -1.50
C GLY A 205 5.92 -22.01 -2.24
N HIS A 206 4.71 -21.45 -2.11
CA HIS A 206 4.29 -20.24 -2.81
C HIS A 206 5.21 -19.06 -2.51
N ALA A 207 5.53 -18.82 -1.23
CA ALA A 207 6.43 -17.73 -0.85
C ALA A 207 7.82 -17.89 -1.46
N GLN A 208 8.36 -19.11 -1.48
CA GLN A 208 9.66 -19.40 -2.10
C GLN A 208 9.65 -19.09 -3.60
N LYS A 209 8.64 -19.58 -4.34
CA LYS A 209 8.47 -19.31 -5.78
C LYS A 209 8.31 -17.81 -6.06
N GLN A 210 7.58 -17.10 -5.20
CA GLN A 210 7.39 -15.66 -5.35
C GLN A 210 8.69 -14.89 -5.15
N LEU A 211 9.48 -15.24 -4.12
CA LEU A 211 10.80 -14.64 -3.88
C LEU A 211 11.76 -14.91 -5.05
N GLU A 212 11.75 -16.14 -5.60
CA GLU A 212 12.54 -16.50 -6.78
C GLU A 212 12.14 -15.69 -8.03
N LYS A 213 10.84 -15.58 -8.32
CA LYS A 213 10.31 -14.74 -9.41
C LYS A 213 10.81 -13.29 -9.31
N LEU A 214 10.83 -12.76 -8.09
CA LEU A 214 11.27 -11.40 -7.78
C LEU A 214 12.78 -11.26 -7.61
N SER A 215 13.56 -12.33 -7.85
CA SER A 215 15.02 -12.35 -7.79
C SER A 215 15.59 -11.97 -6.42
N VAL A 216 14.84 -12.29 -5.36
CA VAL A 216 15.22 -12.04 -3.96
C VAL A 216 16.22 -13.10 -3.49
N LYS A 217 17.35 -12.65 -2.91
CA LYS A 217 18.47 -13.52 -2.50
C LYS A 217 18.84 -13.43 -1.02
N ASN A 218 18.48 -12.35 -0.34
CA ASN A 218 18.86 -12.08 1.05
C ASN A 218 17.75 -12.42 2.07
N VAL A 219 16.84 -13.33 1.72
CA VAL A 219 15.75 -13.77 2.59
C VAL A 219 15.97 -15.22 3.01
N LYS A 220 15.82 -15.49 4.31
CA LYS A 220 15.74 -16.84 4.87
C LYS A 220 14.36 -17.09 5.44
N LEU A 221 13.64 -18.03 4.82
CA LEU A 221 12.33 -18.48 5.29
C LEU A 221 12.49 -19.43 6.48
N MET A 222 11.82 -19.11 7.59
CA MET A 222 11.84 -19.87 8.83
C MET A 222 10.61 -20.76 8.91
N SER A 223 10.81 -22.05 9.19
CA SER A 223 9.74 -23.04 9.35
C SER A 223 9.14 -23.06 10.77
N GLU A 224 9.92 -22.62 11.76
CA GLU A 224 9.48 -22.55 13.16
C GLU A 224 8.57 -21.34 13.42
N SER A 225 7.82 -21.36 14.51
CA SER A 225 7.02 -20.22 14.95
C SER A 225 7.93 -19.10 15.47
N PHE A 226 7.57 -17.85 15.16
CA PHE A 226 8.27 -16.70 15.74
C PHE A 226 8.16 -16.67 17.27
N LEU A 227 7.10 -17.23 17.87
CA LEU A 227 6.95 -17.23 19.32
C LEU A 227 7.85 -18.26 20.02
N ASP A 228 8.41 -19.21 19.26
CA ASP A 228 9.20 -20.33 19.78
C ASP A 228 10.70 -20.03 19.76
N ILE A 229 11.13 -18.91 19.17
CA ILE A 229 12.55 -18.53 19.15
C ILE A 229 13.00 -18.06 20.52
N GLU A 230 14.25 -18.38 20.88
CA GLU A 230 14.84 -17.91 22.13
C GLU A 230 15.20 -16.42 22.04
N LEU A 231 15.07 -15.70 23.17
CA LEU A 231 15.26 -14.24 23.19
C LEU A 231 16.71 -13.78 22.95
N ASP A 232 17.66 -14.69 23.11
CA ASP A 232 19.11 -14.52 22.94
C ASP A 232 19.69 -15.43 21.84
N ASP A 233 18.85 -15.97 20.95
CA ASP A 233 19.26 -16.79 19.82
C ASP A 233 20.33 -16.07 18.96
N ALA A 234 21.49 -16.71 18.84
CA ALA A 234 22.67 -16.16 18.18
C ALA A 234 22.45 -15.87 16.67
N ARG A 235 21.46 -16.52 16.02
CA ARG A 235 21.10 -16.27 14.62
C ARG A 235 20.65 -14.82 14.42
N PHE A 236 19.99 -14.23 15.42
CA PHE A 236 19.38 -12.91 15.33
C PHE A 236 20.22 -11.80 15.99
N LYS A 237 21.52 -12.05 16.20
CA LYS A 237 22.41 -11.08 16.87
C LYS A 237 22.54 -9.74 16.14
N ASN A 238 22.39 -9.76 14.82
CA ASN A 238 22.45 -8.59 13.94
C ASN A 238 21.07 -7.97 13.67
N CYS A 239 19.98 -8.62 14.13
CA CYS A 239 18.62 -8.12 13.89
C CYS A 239 18.35 -6.86 14.72
N LYS A 240 18.14 -5.72 14.05
CA LYS A 240 17.80 -4.44 14.72
C LYS A 240 16.34 -4.09 14.63
N VAL A 241 15.65 -4.54 13.58
CA VAL A 241 14.26 -4.19 13.31
C VAL A 241 13.42 -5.45 13.15
N VAL A 242 12.26 -5.48 13.81
CA VAL A 242 11.23 -6.48 13.58
C VAL A 242 10.04 -5.83 12.91
N LEU A 243 9.62 -6.33 11.75
CA LEU A 243 8.32 -6.04 11.17
C LEU A 243 7.32 -7.12 11.59
N VAL A 244 6.22 -6.72 12.20
CA VAL A 244 5.08 -7.59 12.50
C VAL A 244 3.91 -7.20 11.61
N THR A 245 3.63 -8.00 10.58
CA THR A 245 2.42 -7.88 9.75
C THR A 245 1.31 -8.72 10.38
N ALA A 246 0.64 -8.15 11.37
CA ALA A 246 -0.34 -8.87 12.16
C ALA A 246 -1.45 -9.48 11.27
N ASP A 247 -1.75 -10.76 11.51
CA ASP A 247 -2.95 -11.36 10.94
C ASP A 247 -4.16 -10.76 11.66
N CYS A 248 -5.03 -10.06 10.94
CA CYS A 248 -6.02 -9.15 11.51
C CYS A 248 -7.36 -9.33 10.80
N SER A 249 -8.39 -8.60 11.22
CA SER A 249 -9.73 -8.68 10.64
C SER A 249 -9.80 -8.33 9.14
N LYS A 250 -8.75 -7.72 8.57
CA LYS A 250 -8.69 -7.17 7.21
C LYS A 250 -9.81 -6.17 6.89
N SER A 251 -10.44 -5.60 7.92
CA SER A 251 -11.56 -4.67 7.82
C SER A 251 -11.23 -3.33 7.15
N GLY A 252 -9.95 -3.02 6.96
CA GLY A 252 -9.49 -1.87 6.19
C GLY A 252 -9.28 -2.16 4.70
N ILE A 253 -9.29 -3.42 4.27
CA ILE A 253 -9.09 -3.76 2.86
C ILE A 253 -10.30 -3.31 2.06
N SER A 254 -10.07 -2.44 1.09
CA SER A 254 -11.14 -1.94 0.22
C SER A 254 -11.38 -2.92 -0.93
N ASN A 255 -10.33 -3.35 -1.64
CA ASN A 255 -10.45 -4.35 -2.71
C ASN A 255 -9.90 -5.73 -2.27
N PRO A 256 -10.74 -6.61 -1.70
CA PRO A 256 -10.28 -7.92 -1.22
C PRO A 256 -9.90 -8.87 -2.36
N VAL A 257 -10.43 -8.69 -3.57
CA VAL A 257 -10.08 -9.52 -4.72
C VAL A 257 -8.65 -9.23 -5.17
N ASP A 258 -8.30 -7.94 -5.32
CA ASP A 258 -6.92 -7.54 -5.61
C ASP A 258 -5.95 -7.99 -4.52
N PHE A 259 -6.37 -7.90 -3.26
CA PHE A 259 -5.54 -8.33 -2.13
C PHE A 259 -5.23 -9.83 -2.19
N ILE A 260 -6.21 -10.67 -2.55
CA ILE A 260 -6.01 -12.10 -2.77
C ILE A 260 -5.08 -12.35 -3.96
N VAL A 261 -5.37 -11.74 -5.11
CA VAL A 261 -4.67 -12.01 -6.38
C VAL A 261 -3.23 -11.50 -6.36
N ASN A 262 -3.02 -10.27 -5.88
CA ASN A 262 -1.73 -9.61 -5.95
C ASN A 262 -0.85 -9.88 -4.73
N GLU A 263 -1.45 -10.05 -3.55
CA GLU A 263 -0.72 -10.26 -2.29
C GLU A 263 -0.83 -11.70 -1.75
N GLY A 264 -1.54 -12.59 -2.44
CA GLY A 264 -1.56 -14.03 -2.14
C GLY A 264 -2.27 -14.40 -0.84
N GLU A 265 -3.31 -13.66 -0.48
CA GLU A 265 -4.14 -13.97 0.70
C GLU A 265 -5.15 -15.10 0.43
N ASP A 266 -5.55 -15.83 1.48
CA ASP A 266 -6.57 -16.89 1.38
C ASP A 266 -7.96 -16.32 1.01
N MET A 267 -8.65 -16.99 0.08
CA MET A 267 -10.03 -16.66 -0.31
C MET A 267 -11.03 -16.65 0.85
N LYS A 268 -10.71 -17.30 1.98
CA LYS A 268 -11.52 -17.26 3.21
C LYS A 268 -11.83 -15.83 3.67
N ILE A 269 -10.97 -14.84 3.38
CA ILE A 269 -11.23 -13.44 3.75
C ILE A 269 -12.53 -12.91 3.13
N LEU A 270 -12.94 -13.39 1.95
CA LEU A 270 -14.15 -12.91 1.27
C LEU A 270 -15.40 -13.22 2.08
N LYS A 271 -15.41 -14.39 2.73
CA LYS A 271 -16.51 -14.79 3.62
C LYS A 271 -16.62 -13.81 4.78
N ASP A 272 -15.50 -13.53 5.44
CA ASP A 272 -15.47 -12.63 6.60
C ASP A 272 -15.88 -11.20 6.22
N LEU A 273 -15.37 -10.69 5.10
CA LEU A 273 -15.65 -9.33 4.65
C LEU A 273 -17.07 -9.17 4.08
N SER A 274 -17.68 -10.24 3.56
CA SER A 274 -19.06 -10.19 3.02
C SER A 274 -20.14 -9.97 4.08
N ILE A 275 -19.86 -10.28 5.35
CA ILE A 275 -20.82 -10.11 6.45
C ILE A 275 -20.92 -8.63 6.87
N GLY A 276 -19.83 -7.86 6.72
CA GLY A 276 -19.75 -6.43 7.07
C GLY A 276 -19.61 -6.13 8.57
N GLU A 277 -19.77 -7.15 9.42
CA GLU A 277 -19.58 -7.13 10.88
C GLU A 277 -18.40 -8.02 11.28
N THR A 278 -17.71 -7.63 12.36
CA THR A 278 -16.59 -8.41 12.89
C THR A 278 -17.06 -9.26 14.07
N ASP A 279 -16.86 -10.58 13.97
CA ASP A 279 -17.04 -11.50 15.09
C ASP A 279 -16.11 -11.11 16.26
N LEU A 280 -16.71 -10.72 17.38
CA LEU A 280 -16.00 -10.28 18.58
C LEU A 280 -15.15 -11.38 19.20
N THR A 281 -15.56 -12.64 19.12
CA THR A 281 -14.79 -13.78 19.62
C THR A 281 -13.54 -13.97 18.76
N ARG A 282 -13.69 -13.93 17.43
CA ARG A 282 -12.56 -13.97 16.50
C ARG A 282 -11.62 -12.79 16.71
N GLN A 283 -12.15 -11.57 16.84
CA GLN A 283 -11.34 -10.38 17.10
C GLN A 283 -10.57 -10.50 18.42
N GLY A 284 -11.18 -11.02 19.47
CA GLY A 284 -10.50 -11.29 20.74
C GLY A 284 -9.30 -12.23 20.59
N ALA A 285 -9.45 -13.30 19.80
CA ALA A 285 -8.36 -14.23 19.50
C ALA A 285 -7.21 -13.56 18.71
N LEU A 286 -7.55 -12.77 17.68
CA LEU A 286 -6.58 -12.00 16.90
C LEU A 286 -5.80 -11.03 17.81
N VAL A 287 -6.50 -10.25 18.63
CA VAL A 287 -5.89 -9.30 19.59
C VAL A 287 -4.95 -10.00 20.58
N ALA A 288 -5.33 -11.18 21.07
CA ALA A 288 -4.46 -11.97 21.95
C ALA A 288 -3.17 -12.41 21.24
N GLN A 289 -3.28 -12.86 19.98
CA GLN A 289 -2.15 -13.24 19.14
C GLN A 289 -1.25 -12.04 18.83
N HIS A 290 -1.81 -10.89 18.44
CA HIS A 290 -1.05 -9.66 18.20
C HIS A 290 -0.23 -9.26 19.44
N GLY A 291 -0.86 -9.31 20.61
CA GLY A 291 -0.21 -9.02 21.87
C GLY A 291 0.93 -9.99 22.17
N ALA A 292 0.78 -11.28 21.88
CA ALA A 292 1.85 -12.27 22.06
C ALA A 292 3.05 -11.97 21.14
N LEU A 293 2.81 -11.69 19.86
CA LEU A 293 3.84 -11.34 18.88
C LEU A 293 4.60 -10.07 19.28
N LEU A 294 3.89 -9.00 19.64
CA LEU A 294 4.50 -7.74 20.06
C LEU A 294 5.31 -7.90 21.36
N ARG A 295 4.77 -8.56 22.38
CA ARG A 295 5.50 -8.83 23.62
C ARG A 295 6.75 -9.66 23.36
N HIS A 296 6.70 -10.62 22.44
CA HIS A 296 7.88 -11.40 22.06
C HIS A 296 8.92 -10.51 21.36
N ALA A 297 8.54 -9.80 20.29
CA ALA A 297 9.44 -8.93 19.52
C ALA A 297 10.15 -7.86 20.38
N LEU A 298 9.42 -7.21 21.29
CA LEU A 298 9.98 -6.17 22.16
C LEU A 298 10.97 -6.73 23.19
N ARG A 299 10.90 -8.02 23.52
CA ARG A 299 11.81 -8.64 24.50
C ARG A 299 13.13 -9.10 23.88
N LEU A 300 13.22 -9.23 22.54
CA LEU A 300 14.46 -9.59 21.85
C LEU A 300 15.58 -8.61 22.18
N GLN A 301 16.74 -9.14 22.57
CA GLN A 301 17.79 -8.32 23.18
C GLN A 301 18.37 -7.27 22.22
N LYS A 302 18.63 -7.67 20.97
CA LYS A 302 19.32 -6.85 19.95
C LYS A 302 18.40 -5.95 19.14
N VAL A 303 17.09 -6.14 19.25
CA VAL A 303 16.07 -5.34 18.57
C VAL A 303 16.03 -3.93 19.16
N GLN A 304 16.10 -2.94 18.28
CA GLN A 304 16.05 -1.51 18.59
C GLN A 304 14.69 -0.91 18.24
N ALA A 305 14.04 -1.44 17.19
CA ALA A 305 12.73 -0.99 16.75
C ALA A 305 11.82 -2.15 16.34
N VAL A 306 10.52 -1.98 16.59
CA VAL A 306 9.46 -2.86 16.09
C VAL A 306 8.50 -2.01 15.26
N VAL A 307 8.30 -2.39 14.00
CA VAL A 307 7.26 -1.85 13.14
C VAL A 307 6.08 -2.82 13.22
N TYR A 308 4.94 -2.33 13.67
CA TYR A 308 3.70 -3.10 13.77
C TYR A 308 2.71 -2.62 12.73
N MET A 309 2.19 -3.52 11.91
CA MET A 309 1.24 -3.19 10.85
C MET A 309 0.00 -4.07 10.92
N THR A 310 -1.16 -3.46 10.74
CA THR A 310 -2.44 -4.15 10.51
C THR A 310 -3.15 -3.53 9.30
N ARG A 311 -4.10 -4.29 8.75
CA ARG A 311 -5.10 -3.83 7.76
C ARG A 311 -6.49 -3.80 8.41
N SER A 312 -6.54 -3.38 9.68
CA SER A 312 -7.77 -3.26 10.46
C SER A 312 -8.08 -1.79 10.75
N VAL A 313 -9.37 -1.44 10.71
CA VAL A 313 -9.84 -0.12 11.17
C VAL A 313 -10.07 -0.07 12.69
N TYR A 314 -10.06 -1.22 13.36
CA TYR A 314 -10.46 -1.33 14.76
C TYR A 314 -9.33 -0.99 15.72
N GLN A 315 -9.60 -0.05 16.62
CA GLN A 315 -8.66 0.34 17.68
C GLN A 315 -8.27 -0.84 18.58
N ALA A 316 -9.16 -1.83 18.74
CA ALA A 316 -8.91 -3.04 19.51
C ALA A 316 -7.71 -3.84 18.99
N GLU A 317 -7.52 -3.90 17.67
CA GLU A 317 -6.41 -4.58 16.98
C GLU A 317 -5.19 -3.67 16.76
N ASN A 318 -5.37 -2.36 16.95
CA ASN A 318 -4.38 -1.34 16.60
C ASN A 318 -3.77 -0.72 17.86
N GLU A 319 -4.18 0.50 18.21
CA GLU A 319 -3.61 1.29 19.30
C GLU A 319 -3.67 0.57 20.65
N ASN A 320 -4.74 -0.19 20.90
CA ASN A 320 -4.94 -0.88 22.18
C ASN A 320 -3.93 -2.01 22.36
N VAL A 321 -3.62 -2.78 21.31
CA VAL A 321 -2.62 -3.86 21.38
C VAL A 321 -1.24 -3.27 21.62
N VAL A 322 -0.88 -2.24 20.86
CA VAL A 322 0.42 -1.57 20.95
C VAL A 322 0.64 -1.02 22.37
N THR A 323 -0.35 -0.29 22.89
CA THR A 323 -0.28 0.30 24.24
C THR A 323 -0.11 -0.78 25.31
N LYS A 324 -0.97 -1.80 25.32
CA LYS A 324 -0.91 -2.89 26.31
C LYS A 324 0.39 -3.70 26.24
N ALA A 325 0.92 -3.95 25.04
CA ALA A 325 2.17 -4.67 24.87
C ALA A 325 3.37 -3.89 25.41
N ILE A 326 3.43 -2.58 25.13
CA ILE A 326 4.49 -1.70 25.63
C ILE A 326 4.43 -1.58 27.15
N GLU A 327 3.25 -1.31 27.72
CA GLU A 327 3.04 -1.22 29.17
C GLU A 327 3.50 -2.50 29.87
N TYR A 328 3.07 -3.66 29.37
CA TYR A 328 3.48 -4.95 29.90
C TYR A 328 5.01 -5.12 29.87
N VAL A 329 5.65 -4.92 28.71
CA VAL A 329 7.09 -5.15 28.55
C VAL A 329 7.92 -4.20 29.40
N ASN A 330 7.54 -2.92 29.46
CA ASN A 330 8.22 -1.93 30.29
C ASN A 330 8.08 -2.24 31.78
N MET A 331 6.92 -2.74 32.21
CA MET A 331 6.69 -3.16 33.60
C MET A 331 7.56 -4.36 33.99
N ILE A 332 7.67 -5.38 33.12
CA ILE A 332 8.41 -6.60 33.45
C ILE A 332 9.93 -6.46 33.29
N GLN A 333 10.42 -5.67 32.33
CA GLN A 333 11.86 -5.55 32.07
C GLN A 333 12.52 -4.43 32.87
N GLN A 334 11.74 -3.45 33.36
CA GLN A 334 12.21 -2.28 34.13
C GLN A 334 13.49 -1.66 33.55
N ARG A 335 13.57 -1.59 32.21
CA ARG A 335 14.76 -1.09 31.53
C ARG A 335 14.98 0.37 31.90
N LYS A 336 16.25 0.75 32.02
CA LYS A 336 16.66 2.16 32.15
C LYS A 336 16.06 3.02 31.03
N TYR A 337 15.93 2.45 29.83
CA TYR A 337 15.36 3.08 28.66
C TYR A 337 14.16 2.27 28.14
N PRO A 338 12.93 2.66 28.49
CA PRO A 338 11.72 1.93 28.12
C PRO A 338 11.39 2.05 26.63
N PHE A 339 10.55 1.14 26.14
CA PHE A 339 9.97 1.24 24.81
C PHE A 339 8.87 2.29 24.77
N ARG A 340 8.77 3.01 23.65
CA ARG A 340 7.69 3.96 23.37
C ARG A 340 7.31 3.95 21.90
N VAL A 341 6.07 4.32 21.61
CA VAL A 341 5.67 4.67 20.25
C VAL A 341 6.33 6.00 19.87
N VAL A 342 6.97 6.02 18.71
CA VAL A 342 7.54 7.24 18.09
C VAL A 342 6.68 7.67 16.90
N PRO A 343 6.71 8.95 16.52
CA PRO A 343 6.04 9.41 15.30
C PRO A 343 6.49 8.63 14.06
N PRO A 344 5.68 8.62 12.99
CA PRO A 344 6.05 8.01 11.72
C PRO A 344 7.42 8.48 11.23
N VAL A 345 8.24 7.54 10.75
CA VAL A 345 9.56 7.82 10.16
C VAL A 345 9.49 8.14 8.67
N LEU A 346 8.29 8.13 8.08
CA LEU A 346 8.04 8.47 6.69
C LEU A 346 7.90 9.99 6.51
N PRO A 347 8.20 10.53 5.33
CA PRO A 347 8.18 11.96 5.06
C PRO A 347 6.74 12.46 4.82
N PHE A 348 5.94 12.59 5.88
CA PHE A 348 4.64 13.28 5.81
C PHE A 348 4.85 14.78 5.60
N SER A 349 4.04 15.39 4.72
CA SER A 349 4.10 16.85 4.54
C SER A 349 3.53 17.58 5.76
N GLY A 350 3.88 18.87 5.92
CA GLY A 350 3.29 19.70 6.97
C GLY A 350 1.76 19.78 6.84
N GLU A 351 1.24 19.83 5.62
CA GLU A 351 -0.20 19.82 5.34
C GLU A 351 -0.86 18.50 5.74
N ASP A 352 -0.22 17.36 5.46
CA ASP A 352 -0.73 16.05 5.88
C ASP A 352 -0.81 15.95 7.40
N ILE A 353 0.19 16.47 8.11
CA ILE A 353 0.22 16.49 9.58
C ILE A 353 -0.89 17.39 10.13
N ASP A 354 -0.98 18.62 9.63
CA ASP A 354 -1.96 19.61 10.09
C ASP A 354 -3.40 19.15 9.82
N ARG A 355 -3.63 18.45 8.71
CA ARG A 355 -4.94 17.91 8.32
C ARG A 355 -5.18 16.47 8.77
N SER A 356 -4.23 15.85 9.45
CA SER A 356 -4.29 14.43 9.87
C SER A 356 -4.57 13.46 8.71
N ILE A 357 -3.99 13.73 7.54
CA ILE A 357 -4.10 12.87 6.35
C ILE A 357 -3.11 11.70 6.51
N GLY A 358 -3.63 10.50 6.74
CA GLY A 358 -2.81 9.30 6.88
C GLY A 358 -1.99 9.22 8.17
N ILE A 359 -2.09 10.22 9.05
CA ILE A 359 -1.40 10.29 10.33
C ILE A 359 -2.40 10.65 11.44
N THR A 360 -2.36 9.90 12.55
CA THR A 360 -3.18 10.16 13.74
C THR A 360 -2.31 10.02 14.97
N GLY A 361 -1.99 11.16 15.59
CA GLY A 361 -1.05 11.19 16.71
C GLY A 361 0.33 10.70 16.29
N LYS A 362 0.77 9.56 16.84
CA LYS A 362 2.08 8.94 16.54
C LYS A 362 1.99 7.78 15.54
N TYR A 363 0.81 7.54 14.98
CA TYR A 363 0.54 6.38 14.14
C TYR A 363 0.31 6.81 12.70
N ILE A 364 0.74 5.98 11.76
CA ILE A 364 0.23 6.04 10.40
C ILE A 364 -1.13 5.35 10.42
N LYS A 365 -2.18 6.06 10.00
CA LYS A 365 -3.53 5.53 10.00
C LYS A 365 -4.29 6.05 8.79
N PHE A 366 -4.58 5.13 7.87
CA PHE A 366 -5.46 5.40 6.74
C PHE A 366 -6.81 4.74 6.99
N GLN A 367 -7.89 5.47 6.66
CA GLN A 367 -9.21 4.88 6.56
C GLN A 367 -9.46 4.46 5.11
N PRO A 368 -10.26 3.41 4.87
CA PRO A 368 -10.73 3.06 3.53
C PRO A 368 -11.30 4.28 2.82
N SER A 369 -10.84 4.54 1.60
CA SER A 369 -11.25 5.69 0.78
C SER A 369 -11.15 5.36 -0.70
N GLU A 370 -11.61 6.26 -1.57
CA GLU A 370 -11.42 6.14 -3.03
C GLU A 370 -9.95 6.18 -3.47
N LYS A 371 -9.04 6.58 -2.57
CA LYS A 371 -7.60 6.65 -2.88
C LYS A 371 -6.84 5.43 -2.37
N ASN A 372 -7.20 4.86 -1.23
CA ASN A 372 -6.42 3.79 -0.61
C ASN A 372 -7.25 2.90 0.30
N SER A 373 -6.76 1.67 0.49
CA SER A 373 -7.20 0.81 1.58
C SER A 373 -6.78 1.38 2.94
N GLY A 374 -7.56 1.04 3.96
CA GLY A 374 -7.27 1.40 5.34
C GLY A 374 -6.18 0.53 5.95
N CYS A 375 -5.34 1.15 6.79
CA CYS A 375 -4.28 0.47 7.49
C CYS A 375 -3.84 1.22 8.75
N PHE A 376 -3.08 0.51 9.57
CA PHE A 376 -2.44 1.06 10.76
C PHE A 376 -0.98 0.63 10.79
N VAL A 377 -0.07 1.59 11.01
CA VAL A 377 1.35 1.31 11.27
C VAL A 377 1.80 2.07 12.51
N ALA A 378 2.41 1.35 13.45
CA ALA A 378 3.07 1.90 14.62
C ALA A 378 4.55 1.58 14.60
N VAL A 379 5.38 2.58 14.92
CA VAL A 379 6.82 2.39 15.12
C VAL A 379 7.10 2.48 16.62
N ILE A 380 7.69 1.43 17.17
CA ILE A 380 8.01 1.31 18.59
C ILE A 380 9.53 1.23 18.71
N THR A 381 10.17 2.13 19.47
CA THR A 381 11.62 2.12 19.68
C THR A 381 11.95 2.17 21.16
N ARG A 382 13.17 1.73 21.51
CA ARG A 382 13.73 2.03 22.84
C ARG A 382 14.09 3.51 22.92
N GLU A 383 13.98 4.09 24.10
CA GLU A 383 14.62 5.39 24.34
C GLU A 383 16.14 5.25 24.19
N PRO A 384 16.81 6.27 23.61
CA PRO A 384 18.25 6.25 23.47
C PRO A 384 18.96 6.42 24.81
N GLU A 385 20.13 5.77 24.95
CA GLU A 385 20.92 5.89 26.17
C GLU A 385 21.49 7.30 26.37
N ASP A 386 21.96 7.89 25.27
CA ASP A 386 22.38 9.28 25.13
C ASP A 386 21.67 9.92 23.92
N VAL A 387 20.82 10.91 24.22
CA VAL A 387 20.05 11.67 23.22
C VAL A 387 20.97 12.40 22.24
N LYS A 388 22.17 12.82 22.65
CA LYS A 388 23.11 13.55 21.79
C LYS A 388 23.82 12.63 20.80
N GLU A 389 24.26 11.47 21.25
CA GLU A 389 24.89 10.47 20.38
C GLU A 389 23.88 9.91 19.40
N THR A 390 22.66 9.60 19.86
CA THR A 390 21.58 9.18 18.98
C THR A 390 21.18 10.27 17.98
N ALA A 391 21.17 11.54 18.37
CA ALA A 391 20.93 12.63 17.42
C ALA A 391 22.02 12.69 16.34
N LYS A 392 23.31 12.47 16.71
CA LYS A 392 24.40 12.37 15.73
C LYS A 392 24.21 11.18 14.80
N ASP A 393 23.86 10.01 15.32
CA ASP A 393 23.65 8.81 14.51
C ASP A 393 22.43 8.93 13.59
N ILE A 394 21.33 9.52 14.08
CA ILE A 394 20.14 9.82 13.27
C ILE A 394 20.52 10.80 12.15
N LEU A 395 21.28 11.86 12.45
CA LEU A 395 21.73 12.82 11.45
C LEU A 395 22.69 12.17 10.44
N ALA A 396 23.61 11.32 10.89
CA ALA A 396 24.52 10.59 10.02
C ALA A 396 23.77 9.62 9.09
N ARG A 397 22.79 8.89 9.63
CA ARG A 397 21.91 7.99 8.87
C ARG A 397 21.00 8.77 7.91
N ALA A 398 20.52 9.94 8.31
CA ALA A 398 19.74 10.81 7.44
C ALA A 398 20.61 11.37 6.30
N ALA A 399 21.86 11.75 6.59
CA ALA A 399 22.82 12.20 5.59
C ALA A 399 23.18 11.08 4.59
N SER A 400 23.48 9.87 5.07
CA SER A 400 23.81 8.73 4.19
C SER A 400 22.64 8.34 3.28
N LYS A 401 21.41 8.54 3.76
CA LYS A 401 20.17 8.33 3.00
C LYS A 401 19.75 9.54 2.15
N GLY A 402 20.55 10.61 2.11
CA GLY A 402 20.28 11.81 1.30
C GLY A 402 19.10 12.66 1.78
N LEU A 403 18.64 12.46 3.02
CA LEU A 403 17.50 13.19 3.61
C LEU A 403 17.87 14.60 4.11
N LEU A 404 19.17 14.90 4.27
CA LEU A 404 19.66 16.21 4.69
C LEU A 404 20.15 17.00 3.47
N GLY A 405 19.29 17.87 2.93
CA GLY A 405 19.66 18.83 1.89
C GLY A 405 20.36 20.05 2.48
N GLY A 406 21.69 20.15 2.33
CA GLY A 406 22.46 21.32 2.75
C GLY A 406 23.90 21.30 2.24
N LYS A 407 24.33 22.42 1.63
CA LYS A 407 25.62 22.67 0.96
C LYS A 407 26.81 21.92 1.57
N LYS A 408 27.60 21.27 0.69
CA LYS A 408 28.97 20.77 0.97
C LYS A 408 29.72 21.76 1.87
N SER A 409 29.89 21.42 3.14
CA SER A 409 30.84 22.09 4.02
C SER A 409 32.23 21.72 3.56
N LYS A 410 33.01 22.71 3.11
CA LYS A 410 34.42 22.57 2.76
C LYS A 410 35.15 21.88 3.91
N GLU A 411 35.86 20.80 3.59
CA GLU A 411 36.86 20.20 4.46
C GLU A 411 37.85 21.28 4.93
N LEU A 412 37.97 21.42 6.25
CA LEU A 412 39.14 22.02 6.88
C LEU A 412 40.28 21.02 6.71
N LYS A 413 41.25 21.37 5.86
CA LYS A 413 42.52 20.65 5.77
C LYS A 413 43.29 20.84 7.06
N ASP A 414 43.46 19.76 7.82
CA ASP A 414 44.55 19.63 8.78
C ASP A 414 45.86 19.47 8.01
N THR A 415 46.67 20.53 7.95
CA THR A 415 48.08 20.42 7.58
C THR A 415 48.88 20.06 8.82
N VAL A 416 49.27 18.79 8.91
CA VAL A 416 50.40 18.32 9.72
C VAL A 416 51.68 18.81 9.04
N HIS A 417 52.44 19.67 9.72
CA HIS A 417 53.87 19.81 9.47
C HIS A 417 54.62 19.46 10.75
N SER A 418 55.36 18.36 10.67
CA SER A 418 56.42 18.00 11.57
C SER A 418 57.61 18.93 11.36
N ASP A 419 58.14 19.52 12.42
CA ASP A 419 59.59 19.56 12.60
C ASP A 419 59.97 19.75 14.06
N GLY A 420 61.04 19.06 14.45
CA GLY A 420 61.42 18.83 15.83
C GLY A 420 62.28 19.93 16.46
N SER A 421 62.30 19.93 17.79
CA SER A 421 63.49 19.76 18.63
C SER A 421 63.37 20.49 19.98
N LEU A 422 63.84 19.78 21.01
CA LEU A 422 64.64 20.28 22.14
C LEU A 422 63.97 21.05 23.31
N LEU A 423 63.93 20.33 24.45
CA LEU A 423 64.43 20.70 25.81
C LEU A 423 63.42 20.65 26.97
N MET A 424 63.75 19.72 27.88
CA MET A 424 63.85 19.83 29.35
C MET A 424 62.61 20.04 30.24
N ASN A 425 62.43 19.01 31.09
CA ASN A 425 62.21 19.00 32.55
C ASN A 425 61.05 19.80 33.18
N GLY A 426 60.36 19.12 34.11
CA GLY A 426 59.95 19.76 35.37
C GLY A 426 58.56 19.41 35.90
N ASP A 427 58.56 18.50 36.86
CA ASP A 427 57.62 18.19 37.94
C ASP A 427 56.42 19.10 38.28
N ALA A 428 55.31 18.40 38.58
CA ALA A 428 54.47 18.44 39.78
C ALA A 428 53.75 19.71 40.30
N SER A 429 52.53 19.42 40.74
CA SER A 429 51.78 19.93 41.91
C SER A 429 50.66 20.96 41.74
N GLU A 430 49.48 20.49 42.18
CA GLU A 430 48.38 21.14 42.92
C GLU A 430 48.30 22.68 43.01
N SER A 431 47.09 23.21 42.82
CA SER A 431 46.33 23.81 43.93
C SER A 431 44.95 24.34 43.50
N GLN A 432 44.00 24.15 44.42
CA GLN A 432 42.69 24.78 44.48
C GLN A 432 42.80 26.31 44.60
N SER A 433 41.80 27.06 44.12
CA SER A 433 40.96 27.91 44.97
C SER A 433 39.95 28.77 44.20
N ASP A 434 38.83 28.98 44.89
CA ASP A 434 37.66 29.80 44.60
C ASP A 434 37.92 31.22 44.08
N LYS A 435 36.99 31.76 43.28
CA LYS A 435 36.04 32.80 43.74
C LYS A 435 35.07 33.31 42.66
N LYS A 436 33.83 33.47 43.12
CA LYS A 436 32.69 34.19 42.54
C LYS A 436 33.06 35.56 41.96
N LEU A 437 32.43 35.93 40.83
CA LEU A 437 31.93 37.30 40.64
C LEU A 437 30.80 37.37 39.59
N LEU A 438 29.61 37.68 40.11
CA LEU A 438 28.43 38.13 39.38
C LEU A 438 28.72 39.43 38.62
N ARG A 439 28.23 39.55 37.39
CA ARG A 439 27.98 40.86 36.77
C ARG A 439 26.70 40.85 35.93
N LYS A 440 25.67 41.52 36.48
CA LYS A 440 24.45 41.99 35.82
C LYS A 440 24.77 42.99 34.70
N ARG A 441 24.07 42.87 33.57
CA ARG A 441 23.61 43.91 32.62
C ARG A 441 22.88 43.16 31.49
N SER A 442 21.81 43.59 30.85
CA SER A 442 20.78 44.62 31.00
C SER A 442 19.80 44.32 29.87
N ARG A 443 18.50 44.27 30.14
CA ARG A 443 17.44 44.14 29.13
C ARG A 443 17.49 45.32 28.13
N LYS A 444 17.37 45.04 26.82
CA LYS A 444 16.79 45.95 25.81
C LYS A 444 15.96 45.14 24.80
N SER A 445 14.78 45.66 24.52
CA SER A 445 13.68 45.15 23.67
C SER A 445 13.95 45.37 22.16
N PRO A 446 13.11 44.81 21.25
CA PRO A 446 13.51 44.48 19.89
C PRO A 446 13.26 45.62 18.89
N ARG A 447 14.10 45.69 17.83
CA ARG A 447 13.85 46.52 16.64
C ARG A 447 13.54 45.62 15.44
N ARG A 448 12.38 45.86 14.83
CA ARG A 448 12.00 45.47 13.45
C ARG A 448 13.03 46.01 12.47
N ILE A 449 13.53 45.19 11.54
CA ILE A 449 13.96 45.62 10.20
C ILE A 449 13.57 44.56 9.15
N HIS A 450 13.09 45.12 8.04
CA HIS A 450 12.53 44.63 6.79
C HIS A 450 13.07 43.34 6.14
N SER A 451 12.12 42.63 5.55
CA SER A 451 12.27 41.63 4.50
C SER A 451 12.82 42.25 3.20
N LEU A 452 13.82 41.58 2.61
CA LEU A 452 14.25 41.81 1.23
C LEU A 452 14.07 40.49 0.46
N VAL A 453 13.06 40.47 -0.40
CA VAL A 453 12.77 39.43 -1.40
C VAL A 453 13.40 39.90 -2.73
N PRO A 454 14.12 39.05 -3.47
CA PRO A 454 14.57 39.37 -4.83
C PRO A 454 13.47 39.09 -5.88
N PRO A 455 13.46 39.82 -7.01
CA PRO A 455 12.27 39.96 -7.87
C PRO A 455 12.09 38.85 -8.92
N ILE A 456 10.82 38.56 -9.21
CA ILE A 456 10.33 37.76 -10.34
C ILE A 456 10.01 38.73 -11.51
N PRO A 457 10.41 38.44 -12.76
CA PRO A 457 10.00 39.25 -13.92
C PRO A 457 8.58 38.92 -14.38
N SER A 458 7.76 39.96 -14.55
CA SER A 458 6.43 39.93 -15.17
C SER A 458 6.51 39.96 -16.70
N TYR A 459 5.62 39.25 -17.37
CA TYR A 459 5.30 39.47 -18.79
C TYR A 459 3.79 39.70 -18.98
N HIS A 460 3.51 40.62 -19.89
CA HIS A 460 2.25 41.31 -20.12
C HIS A 460 1.12 40.44 -20.72
N LYS A 461 -0.12 40.73 -20.30
CA LYS A 461 -1.36 40.47 -21.07
C LYS A 461 -1.50 41.49 -22.21
N PRO A 462 -2.21 41.12 -23.29
CA PRO A 462 -3.11 42.05 -23.95
C PRO A 462 -4.56 41.56 -23.93
N THR A 463 -5.45 42.50 -23.65
CA THR A 463 -6.91 42.41 -23.84
C THR A 463 -7.26 42.71 -25.31
N GLY A 464 -8.24 41.98 -25.86
CA GLY A 464 -8.87 42.30 -27.14
C GLY A 464 -10.02 41.36 -27.47
N THR A 465 -11.25 41.84 -27.29
CA THR A 465 -12.52 41.25 -27.73
C THR A 465 -12.66 41.27 -29.26
N SER A 466 -13.12 40.17 -29.87
CA SER A 466 -14.11 40.22 -30.95
C SER A 466 -14.74 38.85 -31.23
N VAL A 467 -16.03 38.88 -31.51
CA VAL A 467 -16.94 37.79 -31.89
C VAL A 467 -17.05 37.77 -33.40
N VAL A 468 -16.78 36.66 -34.11
CA VAL A 468 -17.41 36.31 -35.41
C VAL A 468 -17.42 34.79 -35.64
N LYS A 469 -18.58 34.26 -36.06
CA LYS A 469 -18.86 32.92 -36.57
C LYS A 469 -18.34 32.71 -38.01
N ALA A 470 -18.05 31.45 -38.37
CA ALA A 470 -18.61 30.71 -39.53
C ALA A 470 -17.62 29.95 -40.43
N GLN A 471 -17.95 28.66 -40.62
CA GLN A 471 -18.02 27.87 -41.87
C GLN A 471 -16.76 27.53 -42.72
N ILE A 472 -16.40 26.24 -42.69
CA ILE A 472 -16.40 25.23 -43.78
C ILE A 472 -16.21 25.70 -45.24
N SER A 473 -15.15 25.17 -45.89
CA SER A 473 -15.03 24.53 -47.23
C SER A 473 -13.57 24.68 -47.68
N SER A 474 -12.74 23.67 -47.98
CA SER A 474 -12.75 22.51 -48.91
C SER A 474 -12.78 22.88 -50.40
N ASP A 475 -11.62 22.66 -51.07
CA ASP A 475 -11.35 22.30 -52.48
C ASP A 475 -10.01 22.93 -52.93
N SER A 476 -9.12 22.35 -53.73
CA SER A 476 -9.06 21.06 -54.43
C SER A 476 -7.65 20.88 -55.08
N HIS A 477 -7.33 19.62 -55.42
CA HIS A 477 -6.43 19.12 -56.48
C HIS A 477 -4.93 19.49 -56.55
N LYS A 478 -4.06 18.45 -56.53
CA LYS A 478 -3.50 17.82 -57.76
C LYS A 478 -2.74 16.51 -57.46
N GLN A 479 -2.97 15.54 -58.36
CA GLN A 479 -2.37 14.21 -58.50
C GLN A 479 -0.86 14.26 -58.81
N LEU A 480 -0.16 13.15 -58.53
CA LEU A 480 0.73 12.47 -59.48
C LEU A 480 0.88 10.99 -59.07
N ASP A 481 0.71 10.11 -60.06
CA ASP A 481 0.72 8.65 -60.01
C ASP A 481 2.14 8.06 -59.95
N HIS A 482 2.29 6.84 -59.40
CA HIS A 482 3.04 5.74 -60.04
C HIS A 482 2.72 4.37 -59.44
N GLU A 483 2.89 3.35 -60.28
CA GLU A 483 2.20 2.06 -60.35
C GLU A 483 2.67 0.92 -59.42
N ALA A 484 1.66 0.10 -59.05
CA ALA A 484 1.58 -1.37 -59.05
C ALA A 484 2.63 -2.25 -58.33
N LYS A 485 2.13 -3.06 -57.38
CA LYS A 485 2.08 -4.54 -57.49
C LYS A 485 1.12 -5.16 -56.47
N SER A 486 0.33 -6.10 -56.94
CA SER A 486 -0.86 -6.74 -56.34
C SER A 486 -0.57 -8.08 -55.67
N VAL A 487 -1.09 -8.33 -54.46
CA VAL A 487 -1.50 -9.66 -53.90
C VAL A 487 -2.62 -9.39 -52.85
N PRO A 488 -3.69 -10.21 -52.74
CA PRO A 488 -4.94 -9.79 -52.12
C PRO A 488 -5.02 -10.09 -50.61
N THR A 489 -5.41 -9.10 -49.82
CA THR A 489 -5.78 -9.29 -48.40
C THR A 489 -7.26 -8.97 -48.24
N MET A 490 -8.06 -9.97 -47.85
CA MET A 490 -9.48 -9.80 -47.52
C MET A 490 -9.63 -8.90 -46.29
N ILE A 491 -10.18 -7.72 -46.50
CA ILE A 491 -10.69 -6.82 -45.45
C ILE A 491 -12.15 -7.21 -45.21
N THR A 492 -12.46 -7.80 -44.06
CA THR A 492 -13.85 -7.88 -43.58
C THR A 492 -14.14 -6.66 -42.71
N SER A 493 -15.11 -5.88 -43.17
CA SER A 493 -15.68 -4.69 -42.53
C SER A 493 -16.30 -5.02 -41.17
N ARG A 494 -15.86 -4.36 -40.10
CA ARG A 494 -16.57 -4.32 -38.80
C ARG A 494 -17.73 -3.31 -38.86
N PRO A 495 -18.95 -3.65 -38.39
CA PRO A 495 -20.05 -2.70 -38.36
C PRO A 495 -19.92 -1.70 -37.20
N ARG A 496 -20.12 -0.41 -37.52
CA ARG A 496 -20.32 0.68 -36.55
C ARG A 496 -21.69 0.52 -35.88
N PHE A 497 -21.72 0.42 -34.55
CA PHE A 497 -22.97 0.52 -33.79
C PHE A 497 -23.45 1.97 -33.75
N LYS A 498 -24.64 2.22 -34.32
CA LYS A 498 -25.42 3.44 -34.14
C LYS A 498 -26.18 3.34 -32.81
N ILE A 499 -25.99 4.31 -31.92
CA ILE A 499 -26.84 4.54 -30.75
C ILE A 499 -28.14 5.17 -31.26
N LEU A 500 -29.22 4.39 -31.28
CA LEU A 500 -30.58 4.87 -31.52
C LEU A 500 -31.24 5.11 -30.17
N ALA A 501 -31.32 6.38 -29.77
CA ALA A 501 -32.19 6.83 -28.70
C ALA A 501 -33.62 6.93 -29.26
N SER A 502 -34.51 6.02 -28.85
CA SER A 502 -35.95 6.17 -29.06
C SER A 502 -36.70 5.79 -27.78
N VAL A 503 -37.23 6.82 -27.11
CA VAL A 503 -38.17 6.71 -25.99
C VAL A 503 -39.56 6.41 -26.57
N PRO A 504 -40.27 5.35 -26.15
CA PRO A 504 -41.68 5.20 -26.48
C PRO A 504 -42.55 5.92 -25.45
N LYS A 505 -43.34 6.89 -25.91
CA LYS A 505 -44.53 7.37 -25.21
C LYS A 505 -45.60 6.28 -25.23
N VAL A 506 -46.14 5.92 -24.07
CA VAL A 506 -47.35 5.09 -23.96
C VAL A 506 -48.42 5.88 -23.22
N ASP A 507 -49.37 6.41 -23.98
CA ASP A 507 -50.70 6.75 -23.51
C ASP A 507 -51.59 5.51 -23.67
N LYS A 508 -52.15 5.00 -22.57
CA LYS A 508 -53.48 4.36 -22.53
C LYS A 508 -53.93 4.08 -21.10
N LYS A 509 -55.09 4.64 -20.76
CA LYS A 509 -55.91 4.38 -19.56
C LYS A 509 -56.13 2.87 -19.37
N VAL A 510 -55.79 2.36 -18.19
CA VAL A 510 -56.30 1.08 -17.69
C VAL A 510 -57.11 1.36 -16.43
N ARG A 511 -58.37 0.91 -16.42
CA ARG A 511 -59.28 1.00 -15.27
C ARG A 511 -58.81 0.04 -14.18
N VAL A 512 -58.70 0.54 -12.96
CA VAL A 512 -58.42 -0.25 -11.75
C VAL A 512 -59.70 -0.96 -11.34
N ALA A 513 -59.66 -2.28 -11.19
CA ALA A 513 -60.70 -3.06 -10.53
C ALA A 513 -60.40 -3.13 -9.02
N GLU A 514 -61.36 -2.69 -8.21
CA GLU A 514 -61.33 -2.76 -6.76
C GLU A 514 -61.14 -4.21 -6.29
N HIS A 515 -60.16 -4.44 -5.41
CA HIS A 515 -60.01 -5.71 -4.70
C HIS A 515 -60.84 -5.67 -3.41
N GLU A 516 -61.95 -6.40 -3.39
CA GLU A 516 -62.64 -6.75 -2.14
C GLU A 516 -61.74 -7.68 -1.30
N LYS A 517 -61.52 -7.29 -0.04
CA LYS A 517 -60.89 -8.14 0.98
C LYS A 517 -61.86 -9.26 1.38
N VAL A 518 -61.52 -10.51 1.07
CA VAL A 518 -62.14 -11.68 1.70
C VAL A 518 -61.14 -12.30 2.67
N VAL A 519 -61.29 -11.97 3.96
CA VAL A 519 -60.60 -12.64 5.06
C VAL A 519 -61.34 -13.95 5.36
N LYS A 520 -60.73 -15.10 5.10
CA LYS A 520 -61.20 -16.40 5.62
C LYS A 520 -60.31 -16.83 6.78
N HIS A 521 -60.82 -16.72 8.00
CA HIS A 521 -60.22 -17.35 9.17
C HIS A 521 -60.52 -18.86 9.18
N PRO A 522 -59.55 -19.73 9.49
CA PRO A 522 -59.83 -21.13 9.81
C PRO A 522 -60.40 -21.26 11.24
N LEU A 523 -61.40 -22.14 11.40
CA LEU A 523 -62.04 -22.46 12.68
C LEU A 523 -61.09 -23.25 13.61
N PRO A 524 -61.27 -23.16 14.95
CA PRO A 524 -60.40 -23.80 15.91
C PRO A 524 -60.60 -25.32 15.95
N PHE A 525 -59.49 -26.06 16.04
CA PHE A 525 -59.50 -27.49 16.33
C PHE A 525 -60.10 -27.72 17.73
N ARG A 526 -61.05 -28.66 17.81
CA ARG A 526 -61.60 -29.21 19.05
C ARG A 526 -60.66 -30.21 19.68
#